data_AF-A0A7V6IJE9-F1
#
_entry.id   AF-A0A7V6IJE9-F1
#
_cell.length_a   1.000
_cell.length_b   1.000
_cell.length_c   1.000
_cell.angle_alpha   90.00
_cell.angle_beta   90.00
_cell.angle_gamma   90.00
#
_symmetry.space_group_name_H-M   'P 1'
#
loop_
_entity.id
_entity.type
_entity.pdbx_description
1 polymer ?
#
loop_
_entity_poly.entity_id
_entity_poly.type
_entity_poly.pdbx_seq_one_letter_code
_entity_poly.pdbx_strand_id
1 'polypeptide(L)'
;FVGPEAAFYSMLYPGIGTILTTQKKHGIGAMTAFTIFGAGTLTSYIYSRKLATQAAQYPLDSKEYEKYKMNSNLLAIGSYVGIGVCGVIYISDVVTALVKGIDNLKKARTFKKNRIERPTELQYEPIEFIK
;
A
#
# COMPACT_ATOMS: atom_id res chain seq x y z
N PHE A 1 15.65 2.56 -15.51
CA PHE A 1 15.56 2.09 -14.11
C PHE A 1 14.81 3.14 -13.32
N VAL A 2 13.81 2.74 -12.52
CA VAL A 2 13.06 3.67 -11.65
C VAL A 2 13.84 3.88 -10.35
N GLY A 3 14.03 5.13 -9.93
CA GLY A 3 14.82 5.48 -8.75
C GLY A 3 14.01 5.58 -7.45
N PRO A 4 14.65 6.08 -6.37
CA PRO A 4 14.03 6.21 -5.05
C PRO A 4 12.88 7.21 -5.01
N GLU A 5 12.76 8.11 -5.99
CA GLU A 5 11.63 9.01 -6.17
C GLU A 5 10.28 8.28 -6.24
N ALA A 6 10.29 6.99 -6.57
CA ALA A 6 9.08 6.20 -6.57
C ALA A 6 8.43 6.06 -5.18
N ALA A 7 9.20 6.21 -4.10
CA ALA A 7 8.69 6.18 -2.73
C ALA A 7 7.65 7.30 -2.48
N PHE A 8 7.75 8.44 -3.16
CA PHE A 8 6.75 9.51 -3.07
C PHE A 8 5.37 9.03 -3.55
N TYR A 9 5.30 8.18 -4.58
CA TYR A 9 4.02 7.61 -5.01
C TYR A 9 3.44 6.66 -3.96
N SER A 10 4.29 5.86 -3.29
CA SER A 10 3.87 5.03 -2.16
C SER A 10 3.40 5.85 -0.96
N MET A 11 3.92 7.06 -0.76
CA MET A 11 3.45 7.97 0.29
C MET A 11 2.06 8.54 -0.03
N LEU A 12 1.76 8.80 -1.31
CA LEU A 12 0.42 9.23 -1.71
C LEU A 12 -0.57 8.08 -1.62
N TYR A 13 -0.16 6.89 -2.04
CA TYR A 13 -0.99 5.70 -1.98
C TYR A 13 -0.15 4.41 -1.93
N PRO A 14 -0.26 3.61 -0.86
CA PRO A 14 0.51 2.39 -0.70
C PRO A 14 0.34 1.43 -1.88
N GLY A 15 1.47 0.98 -2.42
CA GLY A 15 1.62 -0.01 -3.47
C GLY A 15 2.07 0.55 -4.81
N ILE A 16 1.85 1.85 -5.09
CA ILE A 16 2.20 2.45 -6.39
C ILE A 16 3.70 2.52 -6.59
N GLY A 17 4.45 3.03 -5.61
CA GLY A 17 5.91 3.13 -5.70
C GLY A 17 6.58 1.75 -5.81
N THR A 18 6.05 0.75 -5.11
CA THR A 18 6.51 -0.64 -5.22
C THR A 18 6.24 -1.23 -6.60
N ILE A 19 5.07 -0.96 -7.21
CA ILE A 19 4.78 -1.37 -8.59
C ILE A 19 5.80 -0.77 -9.57
N LEU A 20 6.10 0.52 -9.43
CA LEU A 20 7.03 1.21 -10.31
C LEU A 20 8.46 0.65 -10.18
N THR A 21 8.93 0.45 -8.95
CA THR A 21 10.30 -0.02 -8.69
C THR A 21 10.50 -1.51 -8.99
N THR A 22 9.44 -2.30 -8.98
CA THR A 22 9.47 -3.75 -9.25
C THR A 22 9.03 -4.13 -10.66
N GLN A 23 8.82 -3.16 -11.55
CA GLN A 23 8.33 -3.40 -12.92
C GLN A 23 7.00 -4.18 -12.91
N LYS A 24 6.06 -3.74 -12.06
CA LYS A 24 4.70 -4.28 -11.90
C LYS A 24 4.59 -5.68 -11.29
N LYS A 25 5.68 -6.25 -10.74
CA LYS A 25 5.65 -7.59 -10.12
C LYS A 25 5.08 -7.61 -8.70
N HIS A 26 5.21 -6.53 -7.95
CA HIS A 26 4.73 -6.43 -6.56
C HIS A 26 4.03 -5.08 -6.31
N GLY A 27 3.23 -5.01 -5.25
CA GLY A 27 2.57 -3.78 -4.77
C GLY A 27 1.04 -3.80 -4.88
N ILE A 28 0.46 -4.59 -5.79
CA ILE A 28 -1.00 -4.76 -5.90
C ILE A 28 -1.62 -5.27 -4.59
N GLY A 29 -0.96 -6.23 -3.93
CA GLY A 29 -1.42 -6.74 -2.63
C GLY A 29 -1.48 -5.66 -1.55
N ALA A 30 -0.50 -4.75 -1.52
CA ALA A 30 -0.48 -3.62 -0.59
C ALA A 30 -1.62 -2.62 -0.90
N MET A 31 -1.87 -2.31 -2.18
CA MET A 31 -2.99 -1.45 -2.60
C MET A 31 -4.34 -2.04 -2.16
N THR A 32 -4.58 -3.31 -2.49
CA THR A 32 -5.84 -3.99 -2.20
C THR A 32 -6.07 -4.07 -0.70
N ALA A 33 -5.06 -4.49 0.06
CA ALA A 33 -5.16 -4.56 1.52
C ALA A 33 -5.41 -3.17 2.11
N PHE A 34 -4.64 -2.15 1.71
CA PHE A 34 -4.84 -0.78 2.20
C PHE A 34 -6.25 -0.24 1.89
N THR A 35 -6.80 -0.54 0.71
CA THR A 35 -8.16 -0.13 0.36
C THR A 35 -9.21 -0.81 1.22
N ILE A 36 -9.13 -2.13 1.34
CA ILE A 36 -10.13 -2.93 2.06
C ILE A 36 -10.09 -2.57 3.55
N PHE A 37 -8.90 -2.59 4.15
CA PHE A 37 -8.75 -2.24 5.56
C PHE A 37 -9.03 -0.76 5.80
N GLY A 38 -8.64 0.15 4.91
CA GLY A 38 -8.92 1.58 5.03
C GLY A 38 -10.42 1.89 4.97
N ALA A 39 -11.12 1.34 3.98
CA ALA A 39 -12.57 1.49 3.84
C ALA A 39 -13.33 0.84 5.01
N GLY A 40 -12.92 -0.36 5.41
CA GLY A 40 -13.48 -1.08 6.56
C GLY A 40 -13.31 -0.28 7.85
N THR A 41 -12.09 0.21 8.10
CA THR A 41 -11.75 1.04 9.26
C THR A 41 -12.64 2.28 9.37
N LEU A 42 -12.79 3.02 8.27
CA LEU A 42 -13.61 4.22 8.22
C LEU A 42 -15.09 3.89 8.47
N THR A 43 -15.59 2.84 7.84
CA THR A 43 -16.97 2.38 8.00
C THR A 43 -17.23 1.96 9.45
N SER A 44 -16.36 1.14 10.04
CA SER A 44 -16.45 0.72 11.43
C SER A 44 -16.42 1.90 12.39
N TYR A 45 -15.59 2.92 12.14
CA TYR A 45 -15.55 4.14 12.94
C TYR A 45 -16.88 4.91 12.90
N ILE A 46 -17.40 5.14 11.69
CA ILE A 46 -18.66 5.87 11.49
C ILE A 46 -19.82 5.13 12.15
N TYR A 47 -19.91 3.80 11.95
CA TYR A 47 -20.96 2.98 12.56
C TYR A 47 -20.83 2.92 14.08
N SER A 48 -19.60 2.81 14.60
CA SER A 48 -19.34 2.87 16.04
C SER A 48 -19.92 4.15 16.64
N ARG A 49 -19.68 5.31 16.01
CA ARG A 49 -20.24 6.59 16.45
C ARG A 49 -21.76 6.63 16.38
N LYS A 50 -22.37 6.13 15.30
CA LYS A 50 -23.83 6.04 15.19
C LYS A 50 -24.44 5.22 16.33
N LEU A 51 -23.86 4.06 16.64
CA LEU A 51 -24.33 3.21 17.73
C LEU A 51 -24.10 3.84 19.11
N ALA A 52 -23.02 4.61 19.30
CA ALA A 52 -22.81 5.37 20.54
C ALA A 52 -23.90 6.42 20.74
N THR A 53 -24.24 7.17 19.69
CA THR A 53 -25.33 8.15 19.72
C THR A 53 -26.68 7.48 19.96
N GLN A 54 -26.92 6.32 19.35
CA GLN A 54 -28.14 5.55 19.56
C GLN A 54 -28.23 5.02 21.01
N ALA A 55 -27.12 4.53 21.58
CA ALA A 55 -27.08 4.11 22.98
C ALA A 55 -27.50 5.27 23.91
N ALA A 56 -27.04 6.50 23.65
CA ALA A 56 -27.38 7.67 24.47
C ALA A 56 -28.87 8.05 24.49
N GLN A 57 -29.71 7.45 23.63
CA GLN A 57 -31.16 7.65 23.62
C GLN A 57 -31.90 6.73 24.61
N TYR A 58 -31.22 5.71 25.15
CA TYR A 58 -31.79 4.74 26.07
C TYR A 58 -31.32 4.99 27.51
N PRO A 59 -32.11 4.62 28.53
CA PRO A 59 -31.67 4.64 29.93
C PRO A 59 -30.43 3.78 30.13
N LEU A 60 -29.51 4.23 31.00
CA LEU A 60 -28.22 3.57 31.26
C LEU A 60 -28.35 2.10 31.67
N ASP A 61 -29.43 1.75 32.36
CA ASP A 61 -29.66 0.42 32.91
C ASP A 61 -30.47 -0.49 31.96
N SER A 62 -30.79 0.00 30.77
CA SER A 62 -31.58 -0.75 29.79
C SER A 62 -30.70 -1.73 29.00
N LYS A 63 -31.29 -2.87 28.63
CA LYS A 63 -30.61 -3.88 27.79
C LYS A 63 -30.24 -3.32 26.42
N GLU A 64 -31.05 -2.40 25.90
CA GLU A 64 -30.80 -1.69 24.64
C GLU A 64 -29.56 -0.81 24.74
N TYR A 65 -29.41 -0.04 25.83
CA TYR A 65 -28.22 0.76 26.08
C TYR A 65 -26.97 -0.12 26.07
N GLU A 66 -26.97 -1.21 26.84
CA GLU A 66 -25.83 -2.13 26.94
C GLU A 66 -25.48 -2.74 25.57
N LYS A 67 -26.47 -3.22 24.82
CA LYS A 67 -26.28 -3.79 23.48
C LYS A 67 -25.66 -2.80 22.51
N TYR A 68 -26.21 -1.59 22.42
CA TYR A 68 -25.71 -0.56 21.50
C TYR A 68 -24.32 -0.08 21.91
N LYS A 69 -24.08 0.08 23.21
CA LYS A 69 -22.78 0.48 23.76
C LYS A 69 -21.69 -0.57 23.48
N MET A 70 -21.99 -1.85 23.71
CA MET A 70 -21.07 -2.95 23.44
C MET A 70 -20.71 -3.01 21.95
N ASN A 71 -21.72 -2.97 21.06
CA ASN A 71 -21.48 -3.00 19.62
C ASN A 71 -20.70 -1.78 19.13
N SER A 72 -20.98 -0.59 19.69
CA SER A 72 -20.21 0.62 19.41
C SER A 72 -18.73 0.44 19.77
N ASN A 73 -18.45 -0.08 20.97
CA ASN A 73 -17.08 -0.32 21.44
C ASN A 73 -16.36 -1.36 20.57
N LEU A 74 -17.02 -2.46 20.21
CA LEU A 74 -16.43 -3.49 19.34
C LEU A 74 -16.03 -2.92 17.97
N LEU A 75 -16.90 -2.12 17.36
CA LEU A 75 -16.60 -1.46 16.09
C LEU A 75 -15.49 -0.40 16.22
N ALA A 76 -15.42 0.32 17.35
CA ALA A 76 -14.32 1.24 17.62
C ALA A 76 -12.98 0.51 17.71
N ILE A 77 -12.93 -0.59 18.47
CA ILE A 77 -11.73 -1.44 18.60
C ILE A 77 -11.31 -1.96 17.22
N GLY A 78 -12.25 -2.51 16.45
CA GLY A 78 -11.99 -2.98 15.09
C GLY A 78 -11.43 -1.88 14.18
N SER A 79 -11.95 -0.66 14.30
CA SER A 79 -11.43 0.50 13.57
C SER A 79 -9.98 0.83 13.98
N TYR A 80 -9.65 0.89 15.27
CA TYR A 80 -8.29 1.17 15.71
C TYR A 80 -7.28 0.09 15.28
N VAL A 81 -7.69 -1.18 15.34
CA VAL A 81 -6.87 -2.29 14.79
C VAL A 81 -6.66 -2.10 13.30
N GLY A 82 -7.71 -1.75 12.56
CA GLY A 82 -7.65 -1.46 11.13
C GLY A 82 -6.72 -0.29 10.78
N ILE A 83 -6.71 0.80 11.57
CA ILE A 83 -5.73 1.89 11.45
C ILE A 83 -4.31 1.36 11.62
N GLY A 84 -4.07 0.52 12.63
CA GLY A 84 -2.76 -0.10 12.86
C GLY A 84 -2.29 -0.92 11.66
N VAL A 85 -3.14 -1.79 11.12
CA VAL A 85 -2.85 -2.59 9.92
C VAL A 85 -2.54 -1.68 8.71
N CYS A 86 -3.36 -0.65 8.48
CA CYS A 86 -3.13 0.31 7.40
C CYS A 86 -1.79 1.04 7.56
N GLY A 87 -1.43 1.43 8.78
CA GLY A 87 -0.16 2.08 9.10
C GLY A 87 1.04 1.19 8.80
N VAL A 88 0.96 -0.10 9.15
CA VAL A 88 2.03 -1.08 8.84
C VAL A 88 2.18 -1.27 7.33
N ILE A 89 1.07 -1.41 6.59
CA ILE A 89 1.08 -1.53 5.12
C ILE A 89 1.73 -0.29 4.51
N TYR A 90 1.33 0.90 4.97
CA TYR A 90 1.83 2.18 4.48
C TYR A 90 3.35 2.29 4.65
N ILE A 91 3.86 2.09 5.87
CA ILE A 91 5.30 2.21 6.18
C ILE A 91 6.09 1.17 5.39
N SER A 92 5.64 -0.09 5.40
CA SER A 92 6.30 -1.18 4.70
C SER A 92 6.45 -0.91 3.21
N ASP A 93 5.40 -0.39 2.57
CA ASP A 93 5.42 -0.12 1.14
C ASP A 93 6.33 1.07 0.79
N VAL A 94 6.27 2.16 1.54
CA VAL A 94 7.17 3.32 1.35
C VAL A 94 8.63 2.91 1.47
N VAL A 95 8.98 2.13 2.51
CA VAL A 95 10.34 1.63 2.71
C VAL A 95 10.76 0.70 1.56
N THR A 96 9.86 -0.20 1.14
CA THR A 96 10.15 -1.13 0.03
C THR A 96 10.42 -0.38 -1.28
N ALA A 97 9.58 0.60 -1.62
CA ALA A 97 9.76 1.43 -2.81
C ALA A 97 11.08 2.20 -2.73
N LEU A 98 11.43 2.77 -1.57
CA LEU A 98 12.69 3.49 -1.38
C LEU A 98 13.90 2.58 -1.57
N VAL A 99 13.96 1.45 -0.86
CA VAL A 99 15.08 0.51 -0.92
C VAL A 99 15.28 -0.03 -2.34
N LYS A 100 14.21 -0.48 -2.99
CA LYS A 100 14.28 -0.98 -4.36
C LYS A 100 14.65 0.12 -5.37
N GLY A 101 14.19 1.34 -5.16
CA GLY A 101 14.59 2.50 -5.95
C GLY A 101 16.09 2.79 -5.86
N ILE A 102 16.67 2.72 -4.65
CA ILE A 102 18.11 2.87 -4.44
C ILE A 102 18.89 1.74 -5.14
N ASP A 103 18.43 0.49 -5.03
CA ASP A 103 19.07 -0.65 -5.67
C ASP A 103 19.02 -0.57 -7.20
N ASN A 104 17.90 -0.11 -7.76
CA ASN A 104 17.75 0.15 -9.18
C ASN A 104 18.73 1.23 -9.67
N LEU A 105 18.96 2.28 -8.88
CA LEU A 105 19.94 3.32 -9.19
C LEU A 105 21.37 2.77 -9.18
N LYS A 106 21.72 1.96 -8.17
CA LYS A 106 23.03 1.29 -8.10
C LYS A 106 23.27 0.38 -9.30
N LYS A 107 22.29 -0.46 -9.65
CA LYS A 107 22.34 -1.32 -10.84
C LYS A 107 22.51 -0.51 -12.12
N ALA A 108 21.76 0.58 -12.29
CA ALA A 108 21.88 1.46 -13.46
C ALA A 108 23.30 2.04 -13.61
N ARG A 109 23.95 2.45 -12.51
CA ARG A 109 25.34 2.92 -12.52
C ARG A 109 26.30 1.81 -12.96
N THR A 110 26.15 0.60 -12.42
CA THR A 110 26.98 -0.56 -12.81
C THR A 110 26.79 -0.91 -14.28
N PHE A 111 25.56 -0.93 -14.80
CA PHE A 111 25.30 -1.15 -16.22
C PHE A 111 25.95 -0.07 -17.10
N LYS A 112 25.87 1.20 -16.70
CA LYS A 112 26.50 2.29 -17.45
C LYS A 112 28.02 2.14 -17.49
N LYS A 113 28.66 1.76 -16.37
CA LYS A 113 30.09 1.48 -16.30
C LYS A 113 30.49 0.31 -17.20
N ASN A 114 29.76 -0.81 -17.10
CA ASN A 114 30.04 -2.01 -17.89
C ASN A 114 29.83 -1.80 -19.40
N ARG A 115 28.88 -0.96 -19.81
CA ARG A 115 28.63 -0.65 -21.23
C ARG A 115 29.72 0.23 -21.86
N ILE A 116 30.41 1.03 -21.05
CA ILE A 116 31.57 1.84 -21.48
C ILE A 116 32.80 0.95 -21.60
N GLU A 117 32.98 -0.01 -20.67
CA GLU A 117 34.13 -0.94 -20.66
C GLU A 117 33.97 -2.12 -21.65
N ARG A 118 32.73 -2.48 -22.01
CA ARG A 118 32.38 -3.49 -23.01
C ARG A 118 31.22 -2.96 -23.86
N PRO A 119 31.47 -2.23 -24.95
CA PRO A 119 30.42 -1.92 -25.90
C PRO A 119 29.88 -3.26 -26.41
N THR A 120 28.65 -3.59 -26.06
CA THR A 120 27.94 -4.74 -26.63
C THR A 120 28.01 -4.63 -28.14
N GLU A 121 28.71 -5.56 -28.79
CA GLU A 121 28.61 -5.77 -30.23
C GLU A 121 27.13 -5.96 -30.54
N LEU A 122 26.59 -5.03 -31.32
CA LEU A 122 25.23 -5.15 -31.85
C LEU A 122 25.24 -6.35 -32.79
N GLN A 123 24.82 -7.51 -32.31
CA GLN A 123 24.47 -8.62 -33.18
C GLN A 123 23.21 -8.20 -33.95
N TYR A 124 23.43 -7.68 -35.16
CA TYR A 124 22.38 -7.53 -36.16
C TYR A 124 21.97 -8.93 -36.59
N GLU A 125 20.86 -9.45 -36.08
CA GLU A 125 20.20 -10.56 -36.75
C GLU A 125 19.64 -10.03 -38.08
N PRO A 126 20.07 -10.57 -39.24
CA PRO A 126 19.53 -10.16 -40.52
C PRO A 126 18.04 -10.53 -40.58
N ILE A 127 17.21 -9.55 -40.93
CA ILE A 127 15.79 -9.76 -41.19
C ILE A 127 15.68 -10.60 -42.46
N GLU A 128 15.35 -11.89 -42.32
CA GLU A 128 15.01 -12.73 -43.46
C GLU A 128 13.69 -12.25 -44.08
N PHE A 129 13.79 -11.59 -45.24
CA PHE A 129 12.63 -11.31 -46.07
C PHE A 129 12.17 -12.61 -46.71
N ILE A 130 11.04 -13.14 -46.23
CA ILE A 130 10.32 -14.25 -46.87
C ILE A 130 9.88 -13.78 -48.27
N LYS A 131 10.35 -14.47 -49.30
CA LYS A 131 9.95 -14.27 -50.71
C LYS A 131 8.62 -14.95 -51.02
#